data_AF-A0A651ETP8-F1
#
_entry.id   AF-A0A651ETP8-F1
#
_cell.length_a   1.000
_cell.length_b   1.000
_cell.length_c   1.000
_cell.angle_alpha   90.00
_cell.angle_beta   90.00
_cell.angle_gamma   90.00
#
_symmetry.space_group_name_H-M   'P 1'
#
loop_
_entity.id
_entity.type
_entity.pdbx_description
1 polymer ?
#
loop_
_entity_poly.entity_id
_entity_poly.type
_entity_poly.pdbx_seq_one_letter_code
_entity_poly.pdbx_strand_id
1 'polypeptide(L)'
;MKKLIPFIVLFLVMVSSSAYAQLTTSFYINESNSKYAIGYEFNEKLWADFRLFSGTSINNLTPEVVLNYNFLRRENYYTYAGGGIVVNNINGFVFPIGIGIKPLVNLKNLSLNIELSPLYETRFDDIFIMGFVGVRYVIDKKNN
;
A
#
# COMPACT_ATOMS: atom_id res chain seq x y z
N MET A 1 18.04 17.32 -15.15
CA MET A 1 18.09 15.87 -14.82
C MET A 1 19.40 15.43 -14.18
N LYS A 2 20.60 15.76 -14.72
CA LYS A 2 21.90 15.33 -14.15
C LYS A 2 22.14 15.73 -12.68
N LYS A 3 21.55 16.84 -12.20
CA LYS A 3 21.65 17.32 -10.81
C LYS A 3 20.83 16.50 -9.80
N LEU A 4 19.88 15.66 -10.24
CA LEU A 4 19.03 14.83 -9.38
C LEU A 4 19.62 13.44 -9.13
N ILE A 5 20.51 12.99 -10.01
CA ILE A 5 21.20 11.70 -9.91
C ILE A 5 21.92 11.51 -8.55
N PRO A 6 22.70 12.48 -8.03
CA PRO A 6 23.37 12.29 -6.74
C PRO A 6 22.39 12.16 -5.57
N PHE A 7 21.23 12.82 -5.61
CA PHE A 7 20.19 12.69 -4.59
C PHE A 7 19.49 11.33 -4.64
N ILE A 8 19.22 10.83 -5.85
CA ILE A 8 18.64 9.49 -6.04
C ILE A 8 19.62 8.42 -5.55
N VAL A 9 20.90 8.55 -5.87
CA VAL A 9 21.95 7.61 -5.43
C VAL A 9 22.13 7.66 -3.91
N LEU A 10 22.14 8.85 -3.31
CA LEU A 10 22.24 9.00 -1.85
C LEU A 10 21.02 8.39 -1.14
N PHE A 11 19.82 8.58 -1.69
CA PHE A 11 18.59 7.94 -1.20
C PHE A 11 18.68 6.42 -1.27
N LEU A 12 19.14 5.85 -2.40
CA LEU A 12 19.30 4.41 -2.57
C LEU A 12 20.35 3.81 -1.62
N VAL A 13 21.43 4.53 -1.32
CA VAL A 13 22.47 4.09 -0.38
C VAL A 13 21.99 4.15 1.07
N MET A 14 21.11 5.10 1.43
CA MET A 14 20.50 5.13 2.77
C MET A 14 19.47 4.01 3.00
N VAL A 15 18.86 3.48 1.94
CA VAL A 15 17.89 2.37 2.02
C VAL A 15 18.58 1.02 2.24
N SER A 16 19.88 0.87 1.94
CA SER A 16 20.54 -0.43 1.89
C SER A 16 21.12 -0.95 3.22
N SER A 17 21.22 -0.14 4.27
CA SER A 17 22.09 -0.48 5.41
C SER A 17 21.48 -1.29 6.57
N SER A 18 20.17 -1.56 6.61
CA SER A 18 19.61 -2.46 7.66
C SER A 18 18.15 -2.89 7.45
N ALA A 19 17.64 -2.93 6.21
CA ALA A 19 16.25 -3.29 5.97
C ALA A 19 16.06 -4.81 5.87
N TYR A 20 15.53 -5.43 6.93
CA TYR A 20 14.88 -6.75 6.85
C TYR A 20 13.57 -6.61 6.10
N ALA A 21 13.67 -6.27 4.82
CA ALA A 21 12.50 -5.97 4.05
C ALA A 21 11.79 -7.24 3.60
N GLN A 22 10.47 -7.19 3.62
CA GLN A 22 9.61 -8.32 3.30
C GLN A 22 8.67 -7.95 2.16
N LEU A 23 8.51 -8.85 1.20
CA LEU A 23 7.49 -8.72 0.17
C LEU A 23 6.12 -8.97 0.80
N THR A 24 5.12 -8.26 0.31
CA THR A 24 3.75 -8.40 0.78
C THR A 24 2.81 -8.52 -0.40
N THR A 25 1.70 -9.21 -0.19
CA THR A 25 0.60 -9.26 -1.16
C THR A 25 -0.68 -8.91 -0.44
N SER A 26 -1.55 -8.16 -1.08
CA SER A 26 -2.85 -7.80 -0.50
C SER A 26 -3.94 -7.81 -1.56
N PHE A 27 -5.17 -7.97 -1.08
CA PHE A 27 -6.37 -7.78 -1.89
C PHE A 27 -7.37 -6.93 -1.13
N TYR A 28 -7.88 -5.89 -1.75
CA TYR A 28 -8.87 -4.98 -1.19
C TYR A 28 -10.12 -4.97 -2.06
N ILE A 29 -11.29 -4.91 -1.46
CA ILE A 29 -12.58 -4.89 -2.15
C ILE A 29 -13.53 -3.91 -1.48
N ASN A 30 -14.38 -3.28 -2.29
CA ASN A 30 -15.54 -2.54 -1.87
C ASN A 30 -16.72 -2.83 -2.83
N GLU A 31 -17.80 -2.05 -2.73
CA GLU A 31 -18.99 -2.25 -3.57
C GLU A 31 -18.70 -2.17 -5.07
N SER A 32 -17.85 -1.24 -5.50
CA SER A 32 -17.68 -0.88 -6.92
C SER A 32 -16.34 -1.33 -7.52
N ASN A 33 -15.34 -1.61 -6.68
CA ASN A 33 -13.97 -1.84 -7.10
C ASN A 33 -13.28 -2.89 -6.23
N SER A 34 -12.24 -3.49 -6.79
CA SER A 34 -11.26 -4.26 -6.04
C SER A 34 -9.85 -3.92 -6.50
N LYS A 35 -8.85 -4.18 -5.66
CA LYS A 35 -7.44 -3.89 -5.92
C LYS A 35 -6.58 -5.08 -5.50
N TYR A 36 -5.69 -5.51 -6.38
CA TYR A 36 -4.57 -6.39 -6.01
C TYR A 36 -3.36 -5.53 -5.68
N ALA A 37 -2.67 -5.83 -4.58
CA ALA A 37 -1.47 -5.12 -4.18
C ALA A 37 -0.28 -6.06 -4.08
N ILE A 38 0.86 -5.61 -4.61
CA ILE A 38 2.17 -6.16 -4.27
C ILE A 38 2.93 -5.04 -3.58
N GLY A 39 3.38 -5.32 -2.37
CA GLY A 39 4.02 -4.33 -1.52
C GLY A 39 5.37 -4.76 -1.02
N TYR A 40 6.05 -3.80 -0.42
CA TYR A 40 7.36 -3.96 0.18
C TYR A 40 7.36 -3.29 1.56
N GLU A 41 7.57 -4.07 2.60
CA GLU A 41 7.69 -3.58 3.97
C GLU A 41 9.16 -3.24 4.24
N PHE A 42 9.50 -1.96 4.30
CA PHE A 42 10.87 -1.49 4.51
C PHE A 42 11.31 -1.75 5.97
N ASN A 43 10.37 -1.57 6.90
CA ASN A 43 10.53 -1.81 8.33
C ASN A 43 9.15 -1.88 9.00
N GLU A 44 9.13 -2.02 10.32
CA GLU A 44 7.88 -2.13 11.08
C GLU A 44 6.95 -0.92 10.96
N LYS A 45 7.48 0.26 10.59
CA LYS A 45 6.73 1.51 10.47
C LYS A 45 6.37 1.86 9.04
N LEU A 46 7.22 1.58 8.05
CA LEU A 46 7.07 2.08 6.69
C LEU A 46 6.97 0.94 5.67
N TRP A 47 5.98 1.02 4.80
CA TRP A 47 5.79 0.08 3.70
C TRP A 47 5.19 0.78 2.48
N ALA A 48 5.44 0.27 1.28
CA ALA A 48 4.85 0.77 0.05
C ALA A 48 4.08 -0.32 -0.66
N ASP A 49 3.00 0.04 -1.34
CA ASP A 49 2.23 -0.83 -2.21
C ASP A 49 2.21 -0.31 -3.64
N PHE A 50 2.42 -1.22 -4.59
CA PHE A 50 1.89 -1.08 -5.93
C PHE A 50 0.56 -1.83 -6.00
N ARG A 51 -0.51 -1.11 -6.27
CA ARG A 51 -1.88 -1.58 -6.33
C ARG A 51 -2.38 -1.51 -7.77
N LEU A 52 -3.18 -2.48 -8.17
CA LEU A 52 -3.81 -2.52 -9.47
C LEU A 52 -5.30 -2.74 -9.27
N PHE A 53 -6.11 -1.80 -9.74
CA PHE A 53 -7.56 -2.00 -9.75
C PHE A 53 -7.91 -3.20 -10.65
N SER A 54 -8.77 -4.06 -10.14
CA SER A 54 -9.33 -5.21 -10.85
C SER A 54 -10.66 -4.82 -11.51
N GLY A 55 -11.14 -5.68 -12.41
CA GLY A 55 -12.34 -5.41 -13.21
C GLY A 55 -12.09 -4.45 -14.39
N THR A 56 -10.84 -4.09 -14.66
CA THR A 56 -10.44 -3.26 -15.81
C THR A 56 -9.93 -4.11 -16.97
N SER A 57 -10.11 -3.65 -18.21
CA SER A 57 -9.47 -4.25 -19.39
C SER A 57 -7.94 -4.13 -19.31
N ILE A 58 -7.22 -5.08 -19.89
CA ILE A 58 -5.74 -5.06 -19.97
C ILE A 58 -5.21 -3.81 -20.70
N ASN A 59 -5.99 -3.25 -21.62
CA ASN A 59 -5.65 -2.03 -22.34
C ASN A 59 -5.93 -0.76 -21.51
N ASN A 60 -6.52 -0.91 -20.32
CA ASN A 60 -7.03 0.20 -19.52
C ASN A 60 -6.80 -0.04 -18.01
N LEU A 61 -5.62 -0.55 -17.67
CA LEU A 61 -5.21 -0.79 -16.30
C LEU A 61 -5.16 0.50 -15.49
N THR A 62 -5.59 0.46 -14.24
CA THR A 62 -5.57 1.62 -13.33
C THR A 62 -4.65 1.31 -12.16
N PRO A 63 -3.34 1.60 -12.29
CA PRO A 63 -2.37 1.39 -11.22
C PRO A 63 -2.42 2.52 -10.18
N GLU A 64 -2.12 2.17 -8.95
CA GLU A 64 -2.04 3.05 -7.78
C GLU A 64 -0.75 2.73 -7.02
N VAL A 65 0.01 3.73 -6.62
CA VAL A 65 1.19 3.56 -5.75
C VAL A 65 0.96 4.29 -4.45
N VAL A 66 1.18 3.63 -3.32
CA VAL A 66 0.92 4.17 -1.99
C VAL A 66 2.12 3.94 -1.09
N LEU A 67 2.53 4.97 -0.35
CA LEU A 67 3.43 4.85 0.78
C LEU A 67 2.62 4.92 2.07
N ASN A 68 2.78 3.94 2.95
CA ASN A 68 2.01 3.78 4.18
C ASN A 68 2.92 3.82 5.41
N TYR A 69 2.43 4.45 6.46
CA TYR A 69 3.09 4.59 7.75
C TYR A 69 2.22 4.02 8.88
N ASN A 70 2.77 3.11 9.68
CA ASN A 70 2.12 2.55 10.85
C ASN A 70 2.33 3.48 12.05
N PHE A 71 1.26 4.12 12.53
CA PHE A 71 1.31 4.95 13.75
C PHE A 71 1.30 4.11 15.02
N LEU A 72 0.60 2.98 14.99
CA LEU A 72 0.49 2.06 16.10
C LEU A 72 0.64 0.64 15.57
N ARG A 73 1.55 -0.12 16.16
CA ARG A 73 1.75 -1.54 15.86
C ARG A 73 1.80 -2.31 17.17
N ARG A 74 0.93 -3.29 17.27
CA ARG A 74 0.81 -4.24 18.38
C ARG A 74 0.90 -5.66 17.81
N GLU A 75 0.93 -6.64 18.70
CA GLU A 75 0.99 -8.05 18.30
C GLU A 75 -0.20 -8.47 17.42
N ASN A 76 -1.41 -8.01 17.79
CA ASN A 76 -2.67 -8.46 17.18
C ASN A 76 -3.26 -7.46 16.17
N TYR A 77 -2.74 -6.24 16.09
CA TYR A 77 -3.25 -5.24 15.15
C TYR A 77 -2.21 -4.15 14.86
N TYR A 78 -2.43 -3.42 13.78
CA TYR A 78 -1.72 -2.20 13.46
C TYR A 78 -2.67 -1.19 12.83
N THR A 79 -2.39 0.10 13.00
CA THR A 79 -3.10 1.19 12.33
C THR A 79 -2.13 1.96 11.46
N TYR A 80 -2.59 2.40 10.29
CA TYR A 80 -1.76 3.09 9.32
C TYR A 80 -2.49 4.25 8.67
N ALA A 81 -1.72 5.19 8.13
CA ALA A 81 -2.19 6.03 7.04
C ALA A 81 -1.10 6.14 5.99
N GLY A 82 -1.52 6.50 4.79
CA GLY A 82 -0.64 6.63 3.64
C GLY A 82 -1.01 7.79 2.74
N GLY A 83 -0.16 7.95 1.74
CA GLY A 83 -0.36 8.88 0.64
C GLY A 83 0.08 8.20 -0.64
N GLY A 84 -0.69 8.39 -1.70
CA GLY A 84 -0.43 7.74 -2.96
C GLY A 84 -0.99 8.49 -4.16
N ILE A 85 -0.67 7.97 -5.33
CA ILE A 85 -1.17 8.45 -6.62
C ILE A 85 -1.83 7.30 -7.36
N VAL A 86 -2.93 7.58 -8.05
CA VAL A 86 -3.60 6.67 -8.97
C VAL A 86 -3.65 7.31 -10.35
N VAL A 87 -3.48 6.52 -11.41
CA VAL A 87 -3.46 7.02 -12.79
C VAL A 87 -4.30 6.16 -13.73
N ASN A 88 -4.68 6.76 -14.86
CA ASN A 88 -5.46 6.22 -15.98
C ASN A 88 -6.99 6.42 -15.89
N ASN A 89 -7.79 5.42 -15.52
CA ASN A 89 -9.26 5.62 -15.42
C ASN A 89 -9.64 6.55 -14.28
N ILE A 90 -8.83 6.53 -13.22
CA ILE A 90 -8.91 7.41 -12.07
C ILE A 90 -7.56 8.13 -12.02
N ASN A 91 -7.55 9.45 -12.01
CA ASN A 91 -6.31 10.23 -11.85
C ASN A 91 -6.41 11.09 -10.62
N GLY A 92 -5.57 10.83 -9.63
CA GLY A 92 -5.75 11.48 -8.35
C GLY A 92 -4.74 11.15 -7.29
N PHE A 93 -4.93 11.79 -6.15
CA PHE A 93 -4.20 11.54 -4.92
C PHE A 93 -5.08 10.77 -3.94
N VAL A 94 -4.54 9.70 -3.37
CA VAL A 94 -5.25 8.84 -2.42
C VAL A 94 -4.59 8.90 -1.05
N PHE A 95 -5.40 8.94 0.00
CA PHE A 95 -4.95 9.09 1.39
C PHE A 95 -5.51 7.97 2.29
N PRO A 96 -5.06 6.72 2.14
CA PRO A 96 -5.61 5.62 2.93
C PRO A 96 -5.35 5.80 4.42
N ILE A 97 -6.34 5.48 5.24
CA ILE A 97 -6.28 5.42 6.70
C ILE A 97 -6.95 4.11 7.09
N GLY A 98 -6.24 3.22 7.77
CA GLY A 98 -6.75 1.89 8.02
C GLY A 98 -6.25 1.21 9.28
N ILE A 99 -6.88 0.08 9.57
CA ILE A 99 -6.50 -0.86 10.60
C ILE A 99 -6.33 -2.24 9.97
N GLY A 100 -5.22 -2.91 10.29
CA GLY A 100 -4.99 -4.31 9.99
C GLY A 100 -5.06 -5.13 11.27
N ILE A 101 -5.99 -6.08 11.33
CA ILE A 101 -6.21 -6.99 12.46
C ILE A 101 -5.61 -8.35 12.09
N LYS A 102 -4.85 -8.97 13.00
CA LYS A 102 -4.25 -10.29 12.81
C LYS A 102 -5.10 -11.33 13.55
N PRO A 103 -6.03 -12.01 12.86
CA PRO A 103 -7.04 -12.84 13.54
C PRO A 103 -6.49 -14.17 14.08
N LEU A 104 -5.36 -14.65 13.55
CA LEU A 104 -4.84 -15.98 13.82
C LEU A 104 -3.54 -15.90 14.62
N VAL A 105 -3.55 -16.47 15.82
CA VAL A 105 -2.37 -16.52 16.72
C VAL A 105 -1.17 -17.18 16.04
N ASN A 106 -1.42 -18.23 15.26
CA ASN A 106 -0.39 -19.01 14.56
C ASN A 106 -0.04 -18.47 13.17
N LEU A 107 -0.74 -17.44 12.67
CA LEU A 107 -0.51 -16.86 11.34
C LEU A 107 -0.43 -15.33 11.43
N LYS A 108 0.58 -14.84 12.15
CA LYS A 108 0.82 -13.41 12.42
C LYS A 108 1.15 -12.57 11.18
N ASN A 109 1.39 -13.22 10.05
CA ASN A 109 1.68 -12.60 8.77
C ASN A 109 0.43 -12.28 7.95
N LEU A 110 -0.71 -12.86 8.31
CA LEU A 110 -1.99 -12.57 7.70
C LEU A 110 -2.72 -11.51 8.53
N SER A 111 -3.22 -10.47 7.87
CA SER A 111 -4.12 -9.48 8.46
C SER A 111 -5.37 -9.26 7.61
N LEU A 112 -6.49 -9.02 8.30
CA LEU A 112 -7.71 -8.45 7.75
C LEU A 112 -7.63 -6.94 7.88
N ASN A 113 -7.80 -6.23 6.78
CA ASN A 113 -7.65 -4.78 6.72
C ASN A 113 -9.01 -4.10 6.50
N ILE A 114 -9.26 -3.01 7.22
CA ILE A 114 -10.36 -2.08 6.96
C ILE A 114 -9.72 -0.73 6.69
N GLU A 115 -9.99 -0.15 5.52
CA GLU A 115 -9.33 1.05 5.02
C GLU A 115 -10.37 2.09 4.57
N LEU A 116 -10.24 3.32 5.06
CA LEU A 116 -10.90 4.50 4.53
C LEU A 116 -9.91 5.24 3.64
N SER A 117 -10.27 5.48 2.38
CA SER A 117 -9.39 6.06 1.37
C SER A 117 -10.09 7.22 0.68
N PRO A 118 -9.98 8.45 1.24
CA PRO A 118 -10.23 9.67 0.50
C PRO A 118 -9.36 9.73 -0.75
N LEU A 119 -9.99 10.06 -1.86
CA LEU A 119 -9.41 10.18 -3.19
C LEU A 119 -9.82 11.52 -3.77
N TYR A 120 -8.85 12.41 -3.99
CA TYR A 120 -9.09 13.61 -4.80
C TYR A 120 -8.86 13.26 -6.27
N GLU A 121 -9.93 13.29 -7.07
CA GLU A 121 -9.88 12.98 -8.50
C GLU A 121 -9.75 14.27 -9.33
N THR A 122 -8.68 14.35 -10.10
CA THR A 122 -8.22 15.56 -10.78
C THR A 122 -9.01 15.95 -12.03
N ARG A 123 -9.72 15.01 -12.67
CA ARG A 123 -10.60 15.29 -13.81
C ARG A 123 -11.94 15.84 -13.37
N PHE A 124 -12.45 15.41 -12.22
CA PHE A 124 -13.73 15.87 -11.66
C PHE A 124 -13.58 17.04 -10.68
N ASP A 125 -12.37 17.33 -10.20
CA ASP A 125 -12.09 18.33 -9.16
C ASP A 125 -12.93 18.09 -7.89
N ASP A 126 -13.02 16.82 -7.49
CA ASP A 126 -13.88 16.39 -6.37
C ASP A 126 -13.19 15.35 -5.49
N ILE A 127 -13.67 15.20 -4.27
CA ILE A 127 -13.18 14.25 -3.27
C ILE A 127 -14.17 13.11 -3.10
N PHE A 128 -13.72 11.91 -3.45
CA PHE A 128 -14.45 10.67 -3.22
C PHE A 128 -13.98 10.01 -1.92
N ILE A 129 -14.92 9.58 -1.10
CA ILE A 129 -14.64 8.82 0.12
C ILE A 129 -14.92 7.35 -0.15
N MET A 130 -13.86 6.53 -0.20
CA MET A 130 -13.97 5.10 -0.49
C MET A 130 -13.64 4.27 0.75
N GLY A 131 -14.52 3.38 1.18
CA GLY A 131 -14.19 2.34 2.17
C GLY A 131 -13.76 1.05 1.47
N PHE A 132 -12.81 0.32 2.04
CA PHE A 132 -12.36 -1.00 1.59
C PHE A 132 -12.24 -1.97 2.75
N VAL A 133 -12.52 -3.24 2.47
CA VAL A 133 -12.12 -4.38 3.30
C VAL A 133 -11.10 -5.19 2.52
N GLY A 134 -10.08 -5.72 3.19
CA GLY A 134 -9.03 -6.45 2.52
C GLY A 134 -8.36 -7.52 3.37
N VAL A 135 -7.47 -8.24 2.70
CA VAL A 135 -6.53 -9.20 3.29
C VAL A 135 -5.13 -8.81 2.86
N ARG A 136 -4.18 -8.83 3.80
CA ARG A 136 -2.75 -8.61 3.55
C ARG A 136 -1.95 -9.76 4.12
N TYR A 137 -0.98 -10.24 3.35
CA TYR A 137 -0.06 -11.28 3.75
C TYR A 137 1.39 -10.81 3.58
N VAL A 138 2.16 -10.93 4.67
CA VAL A 138 3.60 -10.65 4.67
C VAL A 138 4.35 -11.95 4.39
N ILE A 139 5.16 -11.96 3.34
CA ILE A 139 5.92 -13.15 2.94
C ILE A 139 7.17 -13.22 3.82
N ASP A 140 7.27 -14.29 4.61
CA ASP A 140 8.48 -14.56 5.40
C ASP A 140 9.69 -14.71 4.47
N LYS A 141 10.80 -14.08 4.87
CA LYS A 141 12.08 -14.36 4.27
C LYS A 141 12.52 -15.72 4.80
N LYS A 142 12.45 -16.76 3.97
CA LYS A 142 13.06 -18.04 4.29
C LYS A 142 14.57 -17.79 4.41
N ASN A 143 15.10 -17.88 5.62
CA ASN A 143 16.55 -17.93 5.83
C ASN A 143 17.01 -19.30 5.29
N ASN A 144 17.47 -19.32 4.05
CA ASN A 144 18.32 -20.42 3.57
C ASN A 144 19.76 -20.15 4.02
#